data_AF-Q3KZB6-F1
#
_entry.id   AF-Q3KZB6-F1
#
_cell.length_a   1.000
_cell.length_b   1.000
_cell.length_c   1.000
_cell.angle_alpha   90.00
_cell.angle_beta   90.00
_cell.angle_gamma   90.00
#
_symmetry.space_group_name_H-M   'P 1'
#
loop_
_entity.id
_entity.type
_entity.pdbx_description
1 polymer ?
#
loop_
_entity_poly.entity_id
_entity_poly.type
_entity_poly.pdbx_seq_one_letter_code
_entity_poly.pdbx_strand_id
1 'polypeptide(L)'
;MGLLIGKVAHQTMIVVDSSPLPVEGTETRVNAQAEAYEYMTTYKEVVARVGRTENVLGWYHSHPGYGCWLSGIDVSTQLTNQTYQEPFVAIVIDPIRTISSGKVNLGAFR
;
A
#
# COMPACT_ATOMS: atom_id res chain seq x y z
N MET A 1 3.36 -5.98 -4.63
CA MET A 1 2.86 -4.79 -3.90
C MET A 1 1.40 -4.54 -4.27
N GLY A 2 0.71 -3.63 -3.59
CA GLY A 2 -0.67 -3.29 -3.91
C GLY A 2 -1.12 -1.98 -3.28
N LEU A 3 -2.40 -1.67 -3.44
CA LEU A 3 -3.04 -0.45 -2.95
C LEU A 3 -3.90 -0.73 -1.73
N LEU A 4 -4.02 0.29 -0.88
CA LEU A 4 -4.91 0.31 0.27
C LEU A 4 -6.06 1.27 -0.04
N ILE A 5 -7.27 0.83 0.24
CA ILE A 5 -8.49 1.60 0.03
C ILE A 5 -9.11 1.88 1.39
N GLY A 6 -9.55 3.11 1.60
CA GLY A 6 -10.14 3.47 2.88
C GLY A 6 -10.52 4.93 3.00
N LYS A 7 -10.52 5.39 4.25
CA LYS A 7 -10.91 6.74 4.64
C LYS A 7 -10.11 7.23 5.83
N VAL A 8 -10.15 8.54 6.04
CA VAL A 8 -9.61 9.19 7.23
C VAL A 8 -10.73 9.64 8.14
N ALA A 9 -10.59 9.36 9.43
CA ALA A 9 -11.46 9.86 10.48
C ALA A 9 -10.58 10.50 11.57
N HIS A 10 -10.61 11.82 11.70
CA HIS A 10 -9.74 12.58 12.60
C HIS A 10 -8.25 12.28 12.36
N GLN A 11 -7.57 11.71 13.36
CA GLN A 11 -6.16 11.33 13.29
C GLN A 11 -5.96 9.85 12.95
N THR A 12 -7.01 9.15 12.51
CA THR A 12 -6.98 7.73 12.20
C THR A 12 -7.21 7.48 10.72
N MET A 13 -6.25 6.83 10.08
CA MET A 13 -6.40 6.26 8.75
C MET A 13 -7.01 4.86 8.87
N ILE A 14 -8.15 4.64 8.22
CA ILE A 14 -8.92 3.39 8.29
C ILE A 14 -8.84 2.71 6.94
N VAL A 15 -8.05 1.63 6.86
CA VAL A 15 -8.03 0.74 5.69
C VAL A 15 -9.26 -0.16 5.73
N VAL A 16 -10.04 -0.15 4.67
CA VAL A 16 -11.27 -0.93 4.51
C VAL A 16 -11.07 -2.10 3.56
N ASP A 17 -10.21 -1.93 2.55
CA ASP A 17 -9.92 -2.95 1.55
C ASP A 17 -8.48 -2.83 1.00
N SER A 18 -8.03 -3.85 0.29
CA SER A 18 -6.76 -3.83 -0.44
C SER A 18 -6.88 -4.50 -1.80
N SER A 19 -6.07 -4.06 -2.76
CA SER A 19 -6.01 -4.66 -4.09
C SER A 19 -4.56 -4.91 -4.50
N PRO A 20 -4.22 -6.09 -5.03
CA PRO A 20 -2.92 -6.31 -5.62
C PRO A 20 -2.76 -5.42 -6.85
N LEU A 21 -1.54 -4.97 -7.10
CA LEU A 21 -1.15 -4.39 -8.37
C LEU A 21 -0.47 -5.47 -9.21
N PRO A 22 -0.69 -5.52 -10.54
CA PRO A 22 -0.08 -6.51 -11.43
C PRO A 22 1.39 -6.15 -11.71
N VAL A 23 2.18 -6.01 -10.66
CA VAL A 23 3.56 -5.54 -10.72
C VAL A 23 4.47 -6.47 -9.92
N GLU A 24 5.60 -6.81 -10.52
CA GLU A 24 6.63 -7.60 -9.88
C GLU A 24 7.55 -6.64 -9.11
N GLY A 25 7.47 -6.68 -7.78
CA GLY A 25 8.35 -5.91 -6.93
C GLY A 25 9.67 -6.65 -6.78
N THR A 26 10.78 -6.05 -7.21
CA THR A 26 12.13 -6.50 -6.82
C THR A 26 12.66 -5.59 -5.73
N GLU A 27 13.62 -6.06 -4.93
CA GLU A 27 14.27 -5.24 -3.88
C GLU A 27 14.83 -3.90 -4.40
N THR A 28 15.08 -3.78 -5.70
CA THR A 28 15.74 -2.63 -6.33
C THR A 28 14.83 -1.80 -7.24
N ARG A 29 13.57 -2.22 -7.48
CA ARG A 29 12.67 -1.50 -8.38
C ARG A 29 11.24 -1.47 -7.84
N VAL A 30 10.82 -0.27 -7.45
CA VAL A 30 9.42 0.11 -7.29
C VAL A 30 9.11 1.06 -8.43
N ASN A 31 8.84 0.53 -9.63
CA ASN A 31 8.34 1.36 -10.72
C ASN A 31 7.05 0.78 -11.28
N ALA A 32 6.07 0.72 -10.39
CA ALA A 32 4.69 0.38 -10.69
C ALA A 32 3.90 1.60 -11.18
N GLN A 33 4.49 2.80 -11.24
CA GLN A 33 3.71 4.04 -11.24
C GLN A 33 2.73 4.11 -12.41
N ALA A 34 3.18 3.85 -13.65
CA ALA A 34 2.30 3.93 -14.82
C ALA A 34 1.18 2.87 -14.80
N GLU A 35 1.52 1.58 -14.63
CA GLU A 35 0.50 0.52 -14.61
C GLU A 35 -0.41 0.62 -13.38
N ALA A 36 0.10 1.12 -12.25
CA ALA A 36 -0.70 1.38 -11.06
C ALA A 36 -1.68 2.53 -11.26
N TYR A 37 -1.32 3.61 -11.97
CA TYR A 37 -2.25 4.71 -12.25
C TYR A 37 -3.40 4.28 -13.17
N GLU A 38 -3.12 3.46 -14.19
CA GLU A 38 -4.15 2.89 -15.07
C GLU A 38 -5.08 1.96 -14.29
N TYR A 39 -4.50 1.08 -13.46
CA TYR A 39 -5.28 0.19 -12.61
C TYR A 39 -6.11 0.98 -11.58
N MET A 40 -5.55 2.03 -10.96
CA MET A 40 -6.26 2.90 -10.01
C MET A 40 -7.48 3.57 -10.63
N THR A 41 -7.33 4.08 -11.85
CA THR A 41 -8.42 4.74 -12.58
C THR A 41 -9.53 3.75 -12.86
N THR A 42 -9.19 2.59 -13.42
CA THR A 42 -10.15 1.51 -13.72
C THR A 42 -10.82 0.98 -12.44
N TYR A 43 -10.05 0.77 -11.37
CA TYR A 43 -10.53 0.28 -10.09
C TYR A 43 -11.56 1.25 -9.49
N LYS A 44 -11.27 2.56 -9.48
CA LYS A 44 -12.22 3.59 -9.01
C LYS A 44 -13.55 3.53 -9.78
N GLU A 45 -13.50 3.40 -11.11
CA GLU A 45 -14.71 3.33 -11.92
C GLU A 45 -15.56 2.08 -11.63
N VAL A 46 -14.93 0.91 -11.49
CA VAL A 46 -15.63 -0.35 -11.21
C VAL A 46 -16.24 -0.34 -9.81
N VAL A 47 -15.50 0.16 -8.83
CA VAL A 47 -15.87 0.14 -7.41
C VAL A 47 -16.98 1.15 -7.11
N ALA A 48 -16.99 2.29 -7.79
CA ALA A 48 -18.09 3.25 -7.75
C ALA A 48 -19.42 2.63 -8.24
N ARG A 49 -19.40 1.74 -9.25
CA ARG A 49 -20.62 1.09 -9.78
C ARG A 49 -21.28 0.15 -8.77
N VAL A 50 -20.56 -0.34 -7.78
CA VAL A 50 -21.09 -1.20 -6.71
C VAL A 50 -21.34 -0.44 -5.40
N GLY A 51 -21.32 0.90 -5.44
CA GLY A 51 -21.64 1.76 -4.30
C GLY A 51 -20.54 1.90 -3.26
N ARG A 52 -19.30 1.46 -3.55
CA ARG A 52 -18.14 1.69 -2.70
C ARG A 52 -17.54 3.06 -3.05
N THR A 53 -17.32 3.90 -2.04
CA THR A 53 -16.95 5.31 -2.20
C THR A 53 -15.56 5.64 -1.66
N GLU A 54 -14.92 4.68 -1.01
CA GLU A 54 -13.59 4.82 -0.43
C GLU A 54 -12.53 5.02 -1.52
N ASN A 55 -11.56 5.90 -1.23
CA ASN A 55 -10.46 6.23 -2.13
C ASN A 55 -9.21 5.46 -1.75
N VAL A 56 -8.21 5.52 -2.62
CA VAL A 56 -6.86 5.06 -2.28
C VAL A 56 -6.35 5.88 -1.10
N LEU A 57 -5.92 5.17 -0.06
CA LEU A 57 -5.43 5.70 1.22
C LEU A 57 -3.93 5.44 1.39
N GLY A 58 -3.36 4.56 0.58
CA GLY A 58 -1.99 4.15 0.74
C GLY A 58 -1.60 2.99 -0.18
N TRP A 59 -0.45 2.41 0.14
CA TRP A 59 0.10 1.27 -0.56
C TRP A 59 0.66 0.25 0.44
N TYR A 60 0.79 -0.99 -0.02
CA TYR A 60 1.44 -2.04 0.76
C TYR A 60 2.43 -2.86 -0.07
N HIS A 61 3.46 -3.34 0.58
CA HIS A 61 4.39 -4.32 0.02
C HIS A 61 4.90 -5.28 1.09
N SER A 62 5.66 -6.28 0.66
CA SER A 62 6.14 -7.35 1.52
C SER A 62 7.66 -7.34 1.61
N HIS A 63 8.20 -7.55 2.81
CA HIS A 63 9.61 -7.84 3.07
C HIS A 63 9.75 -9.24 3.67
N PRO A 64 9.90 -10.31 2.85
CA PRO A 64 9.91 -11.68 3.35
C PRO A 64 11.19 -11.99 4.15
N GLY A 65 11.08 -12.10 5.47
CA GLY A 65 12.17 -12.50 6.38
C GLY A 65 12.97 -11.34 7.01
N TYR A 66 12.88 -10.13 6.47
CA TYR A 66 13.68 -8.97 6.89
C TYR A 66 13.01 -8.10 7.96
N GLY A 67 11.75 -8.39 8.32
CA GLY A 67 10.92 -7.54 9.17
C GLY A 67 10.33 -6.33 8.45
N CYS A 68 9.48 -5.59 9.17
CA CYS A 68 8.74 -4.47 8.62
C CYS A 68 9.46 -3.14 8.89
N TRP A 69 10.00 -2.53 7.83
CA TRP A 69 10.69 -1.24 7.82
C TRP A 69 10.67 -0.67 6.39
N LEU A 70 10.94 0.63 6.22
CA LEU A 70 11.06 1.27 4.90
C LEU A 70 12.52 1.35 4.47
N SER A 71 12.84 0.82 3.30
CA SER A 71 14.13 1.04 2.63
C SER A 71 14.25 2.47 2.09
N GLY A 72 15.44 2.87 1.62
CA GLY A 72 15.63 4.18 1.01
C GLY A 72 14.74 4.41 -0.24
N ILE A 73 14.46 3.34 -1.00
CA ILE A 73 13.54 3.38 -2.14
C ILE A 73 12.10 3.56 -1.65
N ASP A 74 11.71 2.83 -0.61
CA ASP A 74 10.37 2.93 -0.03
C ASP A 74 10.11 4.31 0.55
N VAL A 75 11.10 4.90 1.25
CA VAL A 75 11.02 6.27 1.78
C VAL A 75 10.85 7.29 0.66
N SER A 76 11.62 7.16 -0.43
CA SER A 76 11.51 8.07 -1.58
C SER A 76 10.15 7.96 -2.27
N THR A 77 9.63 6.74 -2.40
CA THR A 77 8.30 6.46 -2.95
C THR A 77 7.21 7.02 -2.05
N GLN A 78 7.31 6.78 -0.74
CA GLN A 78 6.36 7.26 0.25
C GLN A 78 6.33 8.78 0.32
N LEU A 79 7.49 9.45 0.28
CA LEU A 79 7.60 10.90 0.25
C LEU A 79 6.92 11.48 -1.00
N THR A 80 7.14 10.85 -2.16
CA THR A 80 6.47 11.24 -3.41
C THR A 80 4.95 11.13 -3.28
N ASN A 81 4.47 9.99 -2.78
CA ASN A 81 3.03 9.78 -2.61
C ASN A 81 2.40 10.73 -1.58
N GLN A 82 3.08 11.04 -0.48
CA GLN A 82 2.60 12.05 0.49
C GLN A 82 2.63 13.46 -0.09
N THR A 83 3.57 13.77 -0.98
CA THR A 83 3.62 15.09 -1.63
C THR A 83 2.42 15.31 -2.56
N TYR A 84 1.98 14.27 -3.27
CA TYR A 84 0.97 14.40 -4.33
C TYR A 84 -0.40 13.77 -4.01
N GLN A 85 -0.51 12.92 -3.00
CA GLN A 85 -1.71 12.13 -2.67
C GLN A 85 -2.01 12.09 -1.16
N GLU A 86 -1.63 13.15 -0.43
CA GLU A 86 -1.93 13.25 1.01
C GLU A 86 -3.45 13.21 1.28
N PRO A 87 -3.94 12.45 2.28
CA PRO A 87 -3.20 11.60 3.23
C PRO A 87 -2.81 10.22 2.67
N PHE A 88 -1.52 9.84 2.79
CA PHE A 88 -1.03 8.55 2.27
C PHE A 88 -0.22 7.70 3.28
N VAL A 89 -0.52 6.40 3.40
CA VAL A 89 0.18 5.45 4.30
C VAL A 89 0.95 4.36 3.55
N ALA A 90 2.12 3.96 4.07
CA ALA A 90 2.83 2.75 3.65
C ALA A 90 2.61 1.63 4.67
N ILE A 91 2.23 0.43 4.21
CA ILE A 91 2.17 -0.78 5.05
C ILE A 91 3.21 -1.80 4.55
N VAL A 92 4.06 -2.29 5.45
CA VAL A 92 5.00 -3.38 5.17
C VAL A 92 4.56 -4.62 5.92
N ILE A 93 4.56 -5.77 5.23
CA ILE A 93 4.17 -7.07 5.77
C ILE A 93 5.32 -8.06 5.63
N ASP A 94 5.66 -8.78 6.69
CA ASP A 94 6.60 -9.90 6.62
C ASP A 94 5.86 -11.23 6.80
N PRO A 95 5.55 -11.94 5.70
CA PRO A 95 4.83 -13.21 5.76
C PRO A 95 5.67 -14.32 6.40
N ILE A 96 6.99 -14.32 6.22
CA ILE A 96 7.87 -15.38 6.74
C ILE A 96 7.97 -15.27 8.27
N ARG A 97 8.13 -14.05 8.80
CA ARG A 97 8.11 -13.83 10.25
C ARG A 97 6.74 -14.02 10.86
N THR A 98 5.67 -13.76 10.12
CA THR A 98 4.31 -14.06 10.58
C THR A 98 4.15 -15.56 10.85
N ILE A 99 4.63 -16.40 9.93
CA ILE A 99 4.60 -17.86 10.09
C ILE A 99 5.49 -18.30 11.26
N SER A 100 6.72 -17.80 11.35
CA SER A 100 7.67 -18.28 12.36
C SER A 100 7.36 -17.83 13.78
N SER A 101 6.72 -16.66 13.95
CA SER A 101 6.39 -16.11 15.28
C SER A 101 4.97 -16.41 15.74
N GLY A 102 4.08 -16.88 14.85
CA GLY A 102 2.66 -17.07 15.15
C GLY A 102 1.88 -15.76 15.37
N LYS A 103 2.49 -14.59 15.06
CA LYS A 103 1.87 -13.27 15.18
C LYS A 103 2.05 -12.50 13.89
N VAL A 104 1.00 -11.82 13.43
CA VAL A 104 1.05 -10.99 12.22
C VAL A 104 2.16 -9.94 12.36
N ASN A 105 3.11 -9.99 11.44
CA ASN A 105 4.22 -9.05 11.36
C ASN A 105 3.89 -8.00 10.30
N LEU A 106 3.46 -6.83 10.77
CA LEU A 106 2.96 -5.74 9.95
C LEU A 106 3.36 -4.42 10.60
N GLY A 107 3.89 -3.49 9.79
CA GLY A 107 4.19 -2.12 10.21
C GLY A 107 3.50 -1.11 9.32
N ALA A 108 3.02 0.00 9.89
CA ALA A 108 2.46 1.13 9.17
C ALA A 108 3.36 2.36 9.37
N PHE A 109 3.67 3.05 8.28
CA PHE A 109 4.66 4.13 8.24
C PHE A 109 4.13 5.34 7.48
N ARG A 110 4.64 6.50 7.85
CA ARG A 110 4.43 7.78 7.19
C ARG A 110 5.74 8.55 7.19
#